data_AF-A0A9P7EDY5-F1
#
_entry.id   AF-A0A9P7EDY5-F1
#
_cell.length_a   1.000
_cell.length_b   1.000
_cell.length_c   1.000
_cell.angle_alpha   90.00
_cell.angle_beta   90.00
_cell.angle_gamma   90.00
#
_symmetry.space_group_name_H-M   'P 1'
#
loop_
_entity.id
_entity.type
_entity.pdbx_description
1 polymer ?
#
loop_
_entity_poly.entity_id
_entity_poly.type
_entity_poly.pdbx_seq_one_letter_code
_entity_poly.pdbx_strand_id
1 'polypeptide(L)'
;MPRRKRKSRFTRKKATKARCIIGIPTDSEWKTMQNFASFVVADEEGDPHKFSTQETAFILPEGVLPDKMHHPTAYWIGKIKQIRARNEEDVWVLVQWFWSPQEVNSVIKSFLNSVYVDHATVVRYDERAVDQGVFDSDEFYCRFDLEYRARKIHPNVTRTACCCGVSYNPDRDPVMHFCPRPACRAAFHQECLKRPTQKLNAAARARKFIESWPDTDEKLSIEDLVGTRSCRKRRKGLESSISDPLEQFPEELVKAAQQQIVKAVVAARQLIYRSLLDDSSLPTDWEDKVDVEAAIPPKRKSSLVFVCPQCQSLI
;
A
#
# COMPACT_ATOMS: atom_id res chain seq x y z
N MET A 1 -48.00 -8.26 9.97
CA MET A 1 -48.16 -9.45 9.12
C MET A 1 -46.85 -10.20 9.00
N PRO A 2 -46.77 -11.50 9.38
CA PRO A 2 -45.54 -12.26 9.34
C PRO A 2 -45.22 -12.73 7.91
N ARG A 3 -44.06 -12.29 7.37
CA ARG A 3 -43.58 -12.69 6.04
C ARG A 3 -43.16 -14.17 6.05
N ARG A 4 -43.95 -15.02 5.41
CA ARG A 4 -43.63 -16.44 5.12
C ARG A 4 -42.33 -16.52 4.29
N LYS A 5 -41.24 -17.02 4.89
CA LYS A 5 -40.00 -17.34 4.18
C LYS A 5 -40.25 -18.54 3.27
N ARG A 6 -40.20 -18.34 1.95
CA ARG A 6 -40.24 -19.41 0.95
C ARG A 6 -39.00 -20.29 1.12
N LYS A 7 -39.20 -21.56 1.49
CA LYS A 7 -38.14 -22.57 1.53
C LYS A 7 -37.66 -22.81 0.09
N SER A 8 -36.42 -22.42 -0.20
CA SER A 8 -35.77 -22.69 -1.49
C SER A 8 -35.60 -24.20 -1.66
N ARG A 9 -36.33 -24.77 -2.62
CA ARG A 9 -36.12 -26.14 -3.08
C ARG A 9 -34.91 -26.14 -4.03
N PHE A 10 -33.70 -26.16 -3.46
CA PHE A 10 -32.50 -26.47 -4.21
C PHE A 10 -32.58 -27.95 -4.64
N THR A 11 -32.99 -28.18 -5.87
CA THR A 11 -32.82 -29.47 -6.54
C THR A 11 -31.33 -29.71 -6.68
N ARG A 12 -30.81 -30.76 -6.01
CA ARG A 12 -29.43 -31.21 -6.15
C ARG A 12 -29.21 -31.58 -7.62
N LYS A 13 -28.53 -30.70 -8.37
CA LYS A 13 -28.05 -31.01 -9.73
C LYS A 13 -27.18 -32.27 -9.61
N LYS A 14 -27.56 -33.35 -10.29
CA LYS A 14 -26.73 -34.56 -10.39
C LYS A 14 -25.36 -34.13 -10.91
N ALA A 15 -24.32 -34.35 -10.11
CA ALA A 15 -22.95 -34.08 -10.51
C ALA A 15 -22.62 -34.96 -11.72
N THR A 16 -22.51 -34.35 -12.89
CA THR A 16 -21.98 -35.01 -14.08
C THR A 16 -20.55 -35.43 -13.74
N LYS A 17 -20.25 -36.73 -13.90
CA LYS A 17 -18.93 -37.31 -13.62
C LYS A 17 -17.92 -36.56 -14.50
N ALA A 18 -17.09 -35.72 -13.89
CA ALA A 18 -16.07 -34.96 -14.62
C ALA A 18 -15.18 -35.97 -15.36
N ARG A 19 -14.95 -35.74 -16.66
CA ARG A 19 -13.92 -36.49 -17.40
C ARG A 19 -12.60 -36.23 -16.68
N CYS A 20 -11.96 -37.30 -16.21
CA CYS A 20 -10.63 -37.23 -15.64
C CYS A 20 -9.70 -36.73 -16.75
N ILE A 21 -9.20 -35.49 -16.61
CA ILE A 21 -8.13 -35.01 -17.49
C ILE A 21 -6.92 -35.84 -17.10
N ILE A 22 -6.45 -36.67 -18.04
CA ILE A 22 -5.38 -37.65 -17.82
C ILE A 22 -4.14 -36.89 -17.35
N GLY A 23 -3.64 -37.22 -16.15
CA GLY A 23 -2.38 -36.68 -15.61
C GLY A 23 -2.52 -35.89 -14.31
N ILE A 24 -3.60 -35.11 -14.12
CA ILE A 24 -3.75 -34.23 -12.94
C ILE A 24 -3.83 -35.07 -11.64
N PRO A 25 -2.93 -34.85 -10.66
CA PRO A 25 -2.95 -35.57 -9.40
C PRO A 25 -4.25 -35.34 -8.63
N THR A 26 -4.80 -36.41 -8.06
CA THR A 26 -5.93 -36.29 -7.12
C THR A 26 -5.48 -35.69 -5.79
N ASP A 27 -6.38 -35.10 -4.99
CA ASP A 27 -6.02 -34.55 -3.67
C ASP A 27 -5.35 -35.58 -2.74
N SER A 28 -5.76 -36.85 -2.82
CA SER A 28 -5.16 -37.96 -2.07
C SER A 28 -3.74 -38.28 -2.56
N GLU A 29 -3.57 -38.32 -3.87
CA GLU A 29 -2.28 -38.59 -4.50
C GLU A 29 -1.30 -37.45 -4.29
N TRP A 30 -1.74 -36.20 -4.45
CA TRP A 30 -0.97 -34.99 -4.16
C TRP A 30 -0.33 -35.09 -2.78
N LYS A 31 -1.12 -35.47 -1.77
CA LYS A 31 -0.65 -35.61 -0.38
C LYS A 31 0.45 -36.65 -0.21
N THR A 32 0.45 -37.72 -1.02
CA THR A 32 1.44 -38.80 -0.96
C THR A 32 2.68 -38.55 -1.83
N MET A 33 2.64 -37.59 -2.77
CA MET A 33 3.78 -37.22 -3.61
C MET A 33 4.93 -36.63 -2.78
N GLN A 34 6.16 -36.82 -3.26
CA GLN A 34 7.36 -36.30 -2.62
C GLN A 34 7.41 -34.78 -2.76
N ASN A 35 7.70 -34.07 -1.66
CA ASN A 35 7.85 -32.61 -1.67
C ASN A 35 9.27 -32.21 -2.07
N PHE A 36 9.39 -31.14 -2.86
CA PHE A 36 10.65 -30.54 -3.24
C PHE A 36 10.67 -29.03 -2.91
N ALA A 37 11.86 -28.48 -2.71
CA ALA A 37 12.05 -27.05 -2.46
C ALA A 37 12.16 -26.23 -3.77
N SER A 38 12.63 -26.87 -4.85
CA SER A 38 12.85 -26.25 -6.15
C SER A 38 12.80 -27.28 -7.27
N PHE A 39 12.58 -26.83 -8.50
CA PHE A 39 12.74 -27.60 -9.73
C PHE A 39 13.48 -26.77 -10.78
N VAL A 40 13.91 -27.39 -11.88
CA VAL A 40 14.64 -26.73 -12.97
C VAL A 40 13.90 -26.98 -14.28
N VAL A 41 13.77 -25.94 -15.09
CA VAL A 41 13.23 -26.01 -16.45
C VAL A 41 14.32 -25.53 -17.40
N ALA A 42 14.66 -26.33 -18.40
CA ALA A 42 15.54 -25.88 -19.47
C ALA A 42 14.75 -25.03 -20.46
N ASP A 43 15.30 -23.90 -20.88
CA ASP A 43 14.73 -23.11 -21.98
C ASP A 43 15.03 -23.73 -23.36
N GLU A 44 14.72 -23.00 -24.43
CA GLU A 44 14.94 -23.46 -25.81
C GLU A 44 16.42 -23.60 -26.18
N GLU A 45 17.31 -22.87 -25.49
CA GLU A 45 18.76 -22.95 -25.65
C GLU A 45 19.36 -24.08 -24.79
N GLY A 46 18.55 -24.68 -23.93
CA GLY A 46 18.95 -25.72 -22.99
C GLY A 46 19.50 -25.17 -21.67
N ASP A 47 19.41 -23.86 -21.46
CA ASP A 47 19.90 -23.23 -20.24
C ASP A 47 18.94 -23.50 -19.06
N PRO A 48 19.46 -23.96 -17.91
CA PRO A 48 18.63 -24.36 -16.78
C PRO A 48 18.15 -23.15 -15.96
N HIS A 49 16.83 -22.98 -15.86
CA HIS A 49 16.18 -22.00 -15.00
C HIS A 49 15.60 -22.66 -13.76
N LYS A 50 16.08 -22.27 -12.58
CA LYS A 50 15.66 -22.84 -11.29
C LYS A 50 14.49 -22.06 -10.72
N PHE A 51 13.42 -22.76 -10.36
CA PHE A 51 12.24 -22.20 -9.68
C PHE A 51 12.10 -22.78 -8.28
N SER A 52 11.83 -21.92 -7.30
CA SER A 52 11.74 -22.29 -5.88
C SER A 52 10.35 -22.04 -5.28
N THR A 53 10.05 -22.68 -4.15
CA THR A 53 8.81 -22.36 -3.41
C THR A 53 8.76 -20.89 -2.99
N GLN A 54 7.57 -20.29 -3.03
CA GLN A 54 7.27 -18.87 -2.81
C GLN A 54 7.77 -17.91 -3.89
N GLU A 55 8.39 -18.40 -4.95
CA GLU A 55 8.74 -17.59 -6.11
C GLU A 55 7.51 -17.31 -6.98
N THR A 56 7.53 -16.20 -7.71
CA THR A 56 6.49 -15.85 -8.69
C THR A 56 7.02 -16.16 -10.08
N ALA A 57 6.20 -16.81 -10.91
CA ALA A 57 6.58 -17.19 -12.26
C ALA A 57 5.50 -16.80 -13.27
N PHE A 58 5.94 -16.59 -14.52
CA PHE A 58 5.07 -16.54 -15.68
C PHE A 58 4.76 -17.96 -16.15
N ILE A 59 3.48 -18.20 -16.43
CA ILE A 59 2.96 -19.50 -16.82
C ILE A 59 2.26 -19.32 -18.15
N LEU A 60 2.75 -20.04 -19.15
CA LEU A 60 2.21 -20.00 -20.50
C LEU A 60 0.81 -20.66 -20.51
N PRO A 61 -0.22 -20.00 -21.06
CA PRO A 61 -1.54 -20.60 -21.18
C PRO A 61 -1.52 -21.80 -22.14
N GLU A 62 -2.46 -22.72 -21.93
CA GLU A 62 -2.59 -23.91 -22.78
C GLU A 62 -2.79 -23.52 -24.27
N GLY A 63 -2.02 -24.17 -25.15
CA GLY A 63 -2.10 -23.99 -26.59
C GLY A 63 -1.36 -22.77 -27.15
N VAL A 64 -0.71 -21.98 -26.28
CA VAL A 64 0.20 -20.90 -26.71
C VAL A 64 1.62 -21.48 -26.81
N LEU A 65 2.34 -21.15 -27.89
CA LEU A 65 3.75 -21.53 -28.06
C LEU A 65 4.66 -20.47 -27.41
N PRO A 66 5.78 -20.87 -26.77
CA PRO A 66 6.71 -19.95 -26.11
C PRO A 66 7.47 -19.04 -27.10
N ASP A 67 7.58 -19.46 -28.36
CA ASP A 67 8.46 -18.94 -29.41
C ASP A 67 8.00 -17.61 -30.06
N LYS A 68 7.15 -16.84 -29.37
CA LYS A 68 6.83 -15.47 -29.79
C LYS A 68 7.06 -14.57 -28.60
N MET A 69 7.70 -13.41 -28.82
CA MET A 69 7.68 -12.29 -27.87
C MET A 69 6.22 -11.86 -27.67
N HIS A 70 5.50 -12.59 -26.84
CA HIS A 70 4.14 -12.26 -26.49
C HIS A 70 4.19 -11.08 -25.55
N HIS A 71 3.20 -10.20 -25.69
CA HIS A 71 3.00 -9.19 -24.68
C HIS A 71 2.83 -9.90 -23.32
N PRO A 72 3.51 -9.47 -22.25
CA PRO A 72 3.55 -10.15 -20.95
C PRO A 72 2.17 -10.43 -20.33
N THR A 73 1.17 -9.63 -20.69
CA THR A 73 -0.24 -9.86 -20.37
C THR A 73 -0.83 -11.14 -20.98
N ALA A 74 -0.12 -11.80 -21.90
CA ALA A 74 -0.49 -13.08 -22.49
C ALA A 74 -0.14 -14.26 -21.58
N TYR A 75 0.74 -14.06 -20.60
CA TYR A 75 1.10 -15.08 -19.62
C TYR A 75 0.21 -14.98 -18.39
N TRP A 76 -0.04 -16.12 -17.75
CA TRP A 76 -0.60 -16.13 -16.40
C TRP A 76 0.51 -15.90 -15.38
N ILE A 77 0.19 -15.25 -14.26
CA ILE A 77 1.16 -15.03 -13.18
C ILE A 77 0.74 -15.84 -11.98
N GLY A 78 1.67 -16.60 -11.42
CA GLY A 78 1.41 -17.48 -10.30
C GLY A 78 2.52 -17.49 -9.27
N LYS A 79 2.16 -17.51 -8.00
CA LYS A 79 3.10 -17.78 -6.90
C LYS A 79 3.16 -19.28 -6.62
N ILE A 80 4.35 -19.86 -6.69
CA ILE A 80 4.62 -21.26 -6.40
C ILE A 80 4.41 -21.51 -4.91
N LYS A 81 3.41 -22.31 -4.53
CA LYS A 81 3.14 -22.63 -3.12
C LYS A 81 3.78 -23.93 -2.67
N GLN A 82 3.72 -24.95 -3.51
CA GLN A 82 4.29 -26.26 -3.24
C GLN A 82 4.77 -26.87 -4.55
N ILE A 83 5.87 -27.61 -4.47
CA ILE A 83 6.41 -28.39 -5.59
C ILE A 83 6.40 -29.84 -5.12
N ARG A 84 5.82 -30.72 -5.94
CA ARG A 84 5.75 -32.15 -5.66
C ARG A 84 6.06 -32.95 -6.91
N ALA A 85 6.57 -34.15 -6.77
CA ALA A 85 6.79 -35.02 -7.91
C ALA A 85 6.35 -36.45 -7.64
N ARG A 86 5.92 -37.16 -8.70
CA ARG A 86 5.68 -38.61 -8.64
C ARG A 86 6.99 -39.38 -8.80
N ASN A 87 7.88 -38.85 -9.65
CA ASN A 87 9.22 -39.32 -9.97
C ASN A 87 10.06 -38.13 -10.47
N GLU A 88 11.27 -38.36 -10.98
CA GLU A 88 12.18 -37.29 -11.44
C GLU A 88 11.69 -36.54 -12.69
N GLU A 89 10.78 -37.14 -13.46
CA GLU A 89 10.29 -36.58 -14.74
C GLU A 89 8.92 -35.88 -14.60
N ASP A 90 8.12 -36.27 -13.61
CA ASP A 90 6.74 -35.80 -13.43
C ASP A 90 6.60 -34.88 -12.22
N VAL A 91 6.96 -33.61 -12.44
CA VAL A 91 6.93 -32.53 -11.46
C VAL A 91 5.63 -31.73 -11.58
N TRP A 92 4.97 -31.52 -10.44
CA TRP A 92 3.75 -30.74 -10.33
C TRP A 92 3.90 -29.60 -9.35
N VAL A 93 3.23 -28.50 -9.66
CA VAL A 93 3.31 -27.28 -8.86
C VAL A 93 1.91 -26.85 -8.43
N LEU A 94 1.73 -26.59 -7.13
CA LEU A 94 0.56 -25.92 -6.62
C LEU A 94 0.79 -24.42 -6.71
N VAL A 95 -0.02 -23.74 -7.51
CA VAL A 95 0.12 -22.32 -7.82
C VAL A 95 -0.99 -21.50 -7.16
N GLN A 96 -0.63 -20.37 -6.56
CA GLN A 96 -1.56 -19.29 -6.23
C GLN A 96 -1.58 -18.29 -7.37
N TRP A 97 -2.69 -18.24 -8.11
CA TRP A 97 -2.87 -17.33 -9.25
C TRP A 97 -3.02 -15.87 -8.82
N PHE A 98 -2.35 -14.98 -9.55
CA PHE A 98 -2.66 -13.55 -9.58
C PHE A 98 -3.63 -13.29 -10.72
N TRP A 99 -4.61 -12.41 -10.48
CA TRP A 99 -5.68 -12.13 -11.42
C TRP A 99 -5.52 -10.71 -11.94
N SER A 100 -5.60 -10.55 -13.26
CA SER A 100 -5.70 -9.24 -13.87
C SER A 100 -7.06 -8.61 -13.51
N PRO A 101 -7.15 -7.27 -13.42
CA PRO A 101 -8.41 -6.60 -13.10
C PRO A 101 -9.53 -6.90 -14.11
N GLN A 102 -9.19 -7.12 -15.38
CA GLN A 102 -10.14 -7.51 -16.44
C GLN A 102 -10.76 -8.88 -16.15
N GLU A 103 -9.95 -9.86 -15.72
CA GLU A 103 -10.45 -11.17 -15.32
C GLU A 103 -11.29 -11.09 -14.05
N VAL A 104 -10.87 -10.30 -13.04
CA VAL A 104 -11.67 -10.09 -11.82
C VAL A 104 -13.03 -9.49 -12.16
N ASN A 105 -13.09 -8.52 -13.08
CA ASN A 105 -14.35 -7.89 -13.51
C ASN A 105 -15.31 -8.89 -14.18
N SER A 106 -14.78 -9.90 -14.88
CA SER A 106 -15.60 -10.97 -15.46
C SER A 106 -16.31 -11.82 -14.40
N VAL A 107 -15.70 -11.96 -13.21
CA VAL A 107 -16.22 -12.75 -12.09
C VAL A 107 -17.07 -11.89 -11.14
N ILE A 108 -16.64 -10.66 -10.91
CA ILE A 108 -17.22 -9.67 -10.00
C ILE A 108 -17.54 -8.40 -10.79
N LYS A 109 -18.77 -8.31 -11.28
CA LYS A 109 -19.24 -7.19 -12.12
C LYS A 109 -19.12 -5.79 -11.49
N SER A 110 -18.93 -5.69 -10.18
CA SER A 110 -18.79 -4.43 -9.46
C SER A 110 -17.33 -3.99 -9.28
N PHE A 111 -16.36 -4.72 -9.84
CA PHE A 111 -14.95 -4.36 -9.73
C PHE A 111 -14.56 -3.38 -10.85
N LEU A 112 -14.26 -2.14 -10.49
CA LEU A 112 -14.06 -1.03 -11.42
C LEU A 112 -12.59 -0.61 -11.62
N ASN A 113 -11.63 -1.37 -11.11
CA ASN A 113 -10.23 -0.96 -11.17
C ASN A 113 -9.52 -1.58 -12.38
N SER A 114 -8.60 -0.81 -12.97
CA SER A 114 -7.77 -1.18 -14.10
C SER A 114 -6.31 -1.06 -13.65
N VAL A 115 -5.53 -2.11 -13.87
CA VAL A 115 -4.08 -2.19 -13.63
C VAL A 115 -3.55 -3.20 -14.66
N TYR A 116 -2.47 -2.84 -15.35
CA TYR A 116 -1.79 -3.66 -16.35
C TYR A 116 -0.40 -4.11 -15.85
N VAL A 117 0.20 -5.07 -16.55
CA VAL A 117 1.26 -5.95 -16.01
C VAL A 117 2.28 -6.35 -17.12
N ASP A 118 3.56 -5.99 -16.98
CA ASP A 118 4.83 -6.54 -17.55
C ASP A 118 6.01 -6.83 -16.52
N HIS A 119 6.61 -8.04 -16.56
CA HIS A 119 7.66 -8.73 -15.72
C HIS A 119 7.46 -8.86 -14.16
N ALA A 120 7.69 -10.05 -13.52
CA ALA A 120 6.93 -10.44 -12.30
C ALA A 120 7.64 -10.55 -10.93
N THR A 121 8.25 -9.48 -10.44
CA THR A 121 8.34 -9.29 -8.97
C THR A 121 7.03 -8.71 -8.48
N VAL A 122 6.15 -9.52 -7.86
CA VAL A 122 4.88 -9.02 -7.30
C VAL A 122 5.09 -8.58 -5.85
N VAL A 123 5.19 -7.26 -5.66
CA VAL A 123 5.27 -6.60 -4.36
C VAL A 123 3.87 -6.41 -3.77
N ARG A 124 3.72 -6.49 -2.44
CA ARG A 124 2.44 -6.14 -1.80
C ARG A 124 2.36 -4.62 -1.64
N TYR A 125 1.33 -4.01 -2.18
CA TYR A 125 1.07 -2.58 -2.06
C TYR A 125 0.03 -2.34 -0.97
N ASP A 126 0.39 -1.53 0.02
CA ASP A 126 -0.51 -1.11 1.09
C ASP A 126 -0.90 0.35 0.89
N GLU A 127 -2.17 0.59 0.53
CA GLU A 127 -2.74 1.94 0.35
C GLU A 127 -2.67 2.82 1.60
N ARG A 128 -2.36 2.23 2.77
CA ARG A 128 -2.23 2.94 4.05
C ARG A 128 -0.78 3.12 4.50
N ALA A 129 0.18 2.51 3.80
CA ALA A 129 1.59 2.67 4.13
C ALA A 129 2.04 4.09 3.75
N VAL A 130 2.65 4.78 4.71
CA VAL A 130 3.13 6.16 4.53
C VAL A 130 4.45 6.17 3.74
N ASP A 131 5.16 5.06 3.79
CA ASP A 131 6.52 4.84 3.32
C ASP A 131 6.61 3.85 2.15
N GLN A 132 5.51 3.65 1.41
CA GLN A 132 5.43 2.71 0.27
C GLN A 132 6.54 2.95 -0.76
N GLY A 133 7.40 1.93 -1.00
CA GLY A 133 8.51 1.94 -1.97
C GLY A 133 8.16 2.57 -3.32
N VAL A 134 9.14 3.19 -3.98
CA VAL A 134 9.01 3.45 -5.43
C VAL A 134 9.11 2.08 -6.10
N PHE A 135 8.20 1.82 -7.04
CA PHE A 135 8.23 0.59 -7.82
C PHE A 135 9.13 0.80 -9.03
N ASP A 136 9.96 -0.18 -9.33
CA ASP A 136 10.67 -0.19 -10.60
C ASP A 136 9.70 -0.51 -11.74
N SER A 137 10.09 -0.18 -12.98
CA SER A 137 9.24 -0.33 -14.16
C SER A 137 8.89 -1.77 -14.51
N ASP A 138 9.65 -2.72 -13.97
CA ASP A 138 9.54 -4.17 -14.12
C ASP A 138 8.96 -4.87 -12.88
N GLU A 139 8.43 -4.10 -11.93
CA GLU A 139 7.75 -4.66 -10.75
C GLU A 139 6.22 -4.58 -10.87
N PHE A 140 5.57 -5.63 -10.37
CA PHE A 140 4.14 -5.61 -10.12
C PHE A 140 3.82 -5.29 -8.69
N TYR A 141 2.60 -4.83 -8.51
CA TYR A 141 2.02 -4.77 -7.19
C TYR A 141 0.68 -5.51 -7.11
N CYS A 142 0.44 -6.08 -5.93
CA CYS A 142 -0.84 -6.63 -5.54
C CYS A 142 -1.37 -5.88 -4.32
N ARG A 143 -2.60 -5.34 -4.43
CA ARG A 143 -3.27 -4.61 -3.33
C ARG A 143 -4.32 -5.43 -2.61
N PHE A 144 -4.91 -6.40 -3.32
CA PHE A 144 -6.09 -7.11 -2.84
C PHE A 144 -5.97 -8.61 -3.04
N ASP A 145 -6.47 -9.34 -2.05
CA ASP A 145 -6.64 -10.78 -2.11
C ASP A 145 -8.06 -11.08 -2.62
N LEU A 146 -8.15 -11.90 -3.68
CA LEU A 146 -9.43 -12.35 -4.24
C LEU A 146 -9.80 -13.74 -3.70
N GLU A 147 -10.87 -13.80 -2.90
CA GLU A 147 -11.51 -15.06 -2.54
C GLU A 147 -12.46 -15.49 -3.67
N TYR A 148 -11.92 -16.13 -4.71
CA TYR A 148 -12.64 -16.45 -5.95
C TYR A 148 -13.98 -17.16 -5.74
N ARG A 149 -14.03 -18.18 -4.88
CA ARG A 149 -15.26 -18.95 -4.61
C ARG A 149 -16.35 -18.12 -3.93
N ALA A 150 -15.97 -17.26 -2.99
CA ALA A 150 -16.89 -16.37 -2.31
C ALA A 150 -17.18 -15.09 -3.12
N ARG A 151 -16.40 -14.83 -4.17
CA ARG A 151 -16.42 -13.60 -4.97
C ARG A 151 -16.24 -12.35 -4.11
N LYS A 152 -15.28 -12.41 -3.19
CA LYS A 152 -14.96 -11.32 -2.26
C LYS A 152 -13.53 -10.84 -2.45
N ILE A 153 -13.31 -9.56 -2.22
CA ILE A 153 -12.02 -8.89 -2.33
C ILE A 153 -11.64 -8.36 -0.93
N HIS A 154 -10.40 -8.62 -0.53
CA HIS A 154 -9.86 -8.25 0.78
C HIS A 154 -8.58 -7.41 0.63
N PRO A 155 -8.40 -6.33 1.41
CA PRO A 155 -9.40 -5.70 2.29
C PRO A 155 -10.57 -5.11 1.50
N ASN A 156 -11.66 -4.77 2.20
CA ASN A 156 -12.82 -4.15 1.55
C ASN A 156 -12.45 -2.76 1.02
N VAL A 157 -12.46 -2.62 -0.31
CA VAL A 157 -12.03 -1.45 -1.09
C VAL A 157 -12.75 -0.16 -0.68
N THR A 158 -13.97 -0.26 -0.14
CA THR A 158 -14.77 0.91 0.26
C THR A 158 -14.11 1.78 1.34
N ARG A 159 -13.15 1.24 2.10
CA ARG A 159 -12.45 1.97 3.18
C ARG A 159 -11.13 2.61 2.77
N THR A 160 -10.63 2.33 1.57
CA THR A 160 -9.32 2.81 1.11
C THR A 160 -9.43 3.74 -0.10
N ALA A 161 -10.62 3.86 -0.68
CA ALA A 161 -10.90 4.80 -1.75
C ALA A 161 -10.91 6.27 -1.27
N CYS A 162 -10.70 7.18 -2.22
CA CYS A 162 -10.93 8.61 -2.05
C CYS A 162 -12.41 8.86 -1.65
N CYS A 163 -12.74 10.07 -1.17
CA CYS A 163 -14.13 10.42 -0.82
C CYS A 163 -15.11 10.39 -1.99
N CYS A 164 -14.63 10.34 -3.25
CA CYS A 164 -15.46 10.08 -4.43
C CYS A 164 -15.83 8.59 -4.60
N GLY A 165 -15.27 7.69 -3.77
CA GLY A 165 -15.48 6.24 -3.87
C GLY A 165 -14.60 5.55 -4.90
N VAL A 166 -13.70 6.28 -5.57
CA VAL A 166 -12.76 5.73 -6.55
C VAL A 166 -11.41 5.45 -5.87
N SER A 167 -10.89 4.22 -6.07
CA SER A 167 -9.55 3.84 -5.61
C SER A 167 -8.47 4.54 -6.42
N TYR A 168 -7.27 4.63 -5.85
CA TYR A 168 -6.11 5.12 -6.56
C TYR A 168 -5.83 4.30 -7.83
N ASN A 169 -5.59 4.96 -8.96
CA ASN A 169 -5.01 4.31 -10.13
C ASN A 169 -3.71 5.03 -10.53
N PRO A 170 -2.52 4.41 -10.36
CA PRO A 170 -1.25 5.06 -10.70
C PRO A 170 -1.12 5.44 -12.18
N ASP A 171 -1.85 4.74 -13.08
CA ASP A 171 -1.82 5.03 -14.51
C ASP A 171 -2.64 6.28 -14.88
N ARG A 172 -3.66 6.60 -14.09
CA ARG A 172 -4.61 7.72 -14.36
C ARG A 172 -4.43 8.91 -13.44
N ASP A 173 -4.04 8.64 -12.19
CA ASP A 173 -3.94 9.61 -11.11
C ASP A 173 -2.45 9.86 -10.83
N PRO A 174 -1.76 10.74 -11.57
CA PRO A 174 -0.32 10.93 -11.38
C PRO A 174 0.01 11.49 -9.98
N VAL A 175 -0.95 12.12 -9.31
CA VAL A 175 -0.78 12.69 -7.96
C VAL A 175 -2.04 12.46 -7.14
N MET A 176 -1.87 11.82 -5.98
CA MET A 176 -2.85 11.83 -4.89
C MET A 176 -2.25 12.46 -3.64
N HIS A 177 -3.10 13.09 -2.84
CA HIS A 177 -2.71 13.68 -1.56
C HIS A 177 -3.04 12.73 -0.43
N PHE A 178 -2.03 12.33 0.34
CA PHE A 178 -2.17 11.38 1.43
C PHE A 178 -2.34 12.09 2.78
N CYS A 179 -3.38 11.72 3.53
CA CYS A 179 -3.55 12.20 4.90
C CYS A 179 -2.70 11.35 5.86
N PRO A 180 -1.75 11.93 6.62
CA PRO A 180 -0.78 11.15 7.40
C PRO A 180 -1.39 10.52 8.66
N ARG A 181 -2.50 11.10 9.13
CA ARG A 181 -3.12 10.79 10.41
C ARG A 181 -3.53 9.31 10.50
N PRO A 182 -3.14 8.56 11.56
CA PRO A 182 -3.34 7.12 11.66
C PRO A 182 -4.77 6.62 11.41
N ALA A 183 -5.78 7.27 11.98
CA ALA A 183 -7.19 6.89 11.81
C ALA A 183 -7.71 7.17 10.39
N CYS A 184 -7.05 8.06 9.64
CA CYS A 184 -7.44 8.41 8.28
C CYS A 184 -6.65 7.58 7.25
N ARG A 185 -5.31 7.76 7.18
CA ARG A 185 -4.39 7.10 6.23
C ARG A 185 -5.02 6.82 4.86
N ALA A 186 -5.65 7.85 4.30
CA ALA A 186 -6.38 7.80 3.06
C ALA A 186 -5.77 8.75 2.04
N ALA A 187 -5.74 8.30 0.79
CA ALA A 187 -5.33 9.09 -0.35
C ALA A 187 -6.55 9.75 -1.01
N PHE A 188 -6.41 11.02 -1.39
CA PHE A 188 -7.47 11.80 -2.02
C PHE A 188 -7.01 12.39 -3.35
N HIS A 189 -7.90 12.36 -4.34
CA HIS A 189 -7.70 13.12 -5.58
C HIS A 189 -7.66 14.61 -5.26
N GLN A 190 -6.81 15.36 -5.96
CA GLN A 190 -6.69 16.81 -5.75
C GLN A 190 -8.05 17.52 -5.90
N GLU A 191 -8.86 17.12 -6.88
CA GLU A 191 -10.18 17.70 -7.15
C GLU A 191 -11.21 17.39 -6.06
N CYS A 192 -10.99 16.31 -5.30
CA CYS A 192 -11.86 15.90 -4.21
C CYS A 192 -11.56 16.63 -2.89
N LEU A 193 -10.44 17.34 -2.83
CA LEU A 193 -10.02 18.07 -1.64
C LEU A 193 -10.59 19.48 -1.61
N LYS A 194 -10.97 19.91 -0.40
CA LYS A 194 -11.40 21.28 -0.17
C LYS A 194 -10.19 22.15 0.17
N ARG A 195 -10.22 23.39 -0.32
CA ARG A 195 -9.32 24.43 0.16
C ARG A 195 -9.75 24.88 1.55
N PRO A 196 -8.80 25.28 2.42
CA PRO A 196 -9.15 25.84 3.72
C PRO A 196 -10.00 27.09 3.55
N THR A 197 -11.02 27.25 4.39
CA THR A 197 -11.94 28.40 4.39
C THR A 197 -11.22 29.70 4.76
N GLN A 198 -10.24 29.61 5.66
CA GLN A 198 -9.41 30.73 6.08
C GLN A 198 -8.07 30.71 5.35
N LYS A 199 -7.68 31.87 4.82
CA LYS A 199 -6.32 32.07 4.27
C LYS A 199 -5.33 32.01 5.42
N LEU A 200 -4.60 30.91 5.53
CA LEU A 200 -3.49 30.77 6.46
C LEU A 200 -2.26 31.48 5.89
N ASN A 201 -1.61 32.31 6.72
CA ASN A 201 -0.29 32.84 6.41
C ASN A 201 0.74 31.68 6.35
N ALA A 202 1.93 31.95 5.83
CA ALA A 202 2.95 30.92 5.63
C ALA A 202 3.38 30.24 6.94
N ALA A 203 3.57 31.01 8.01
CA ALA A 203 3.99 30.49 9.32
C ALA A 203 2.93 29.59 9.97
N ALA A 204 1.67 30.02 10.01
CA ALA A 204 0.57 29.23 10.57
C ALA A 204 0.32 27.93 9.78
N ARG A 205 0.51 27.99 8.45
CA ARG A 205 0.44 26.81 7.59
C ARG A 205 1.56 25.81 7.89
N ALA A 206 2.80 26.30 7.96
CA ALA A 206 3.97 25.53 8.32
C ALA A 206 3.80 24.81 9.68
N ARG A 207 3.33 25.52 10.71
CA ARG A 207 3.04 24.92 12.02
C ARG A 207 1.97 23.83 11.94
N LYS A 208 0.84 24.09 11.26
CA LYS A 208 -0.23 23.10 11.10
C LYS A 208 0.19 21.83 10.36
N PHE A 209 1.19 21.91 9.48
CA PHE A 209 1.77 20.73 8.85
C PHE A 209 2.54 19.88 9.86
N ILE A 210 3.34 20.50 10.73
CA ILE A 210 4.06 19.81 11.82
C ILE A 210 3.07 19.18 12.80
N GLU A 211 2.00 19.89 13.16
CA GLU A 211 0.92 19.39 14.03
C GLU A 211 0.10 18.23 13.43
N SER A 212 0.28 17.92 12.14
CA SER A 212 -0.38 16.78 11.49
C SER A 212 0.48 15.53 11.61
N TRP A 213 0.36 14.87 12.77
CA TRP A 213 1.18 13.74 13.18
C TRP A 213 0.84 12.44 12.41
N PRO A 214 1.87 11.68 11.95
CA PRO A 214 1.69 10.41 11.24
C PRO A 214 1.43 9.20 12.17
N ASP A 215 1.74 9.35 13.47
CA ASP A 215 1.77 8.24 14.44
C ASP A 215 0.70 8.35 15.52
N THR A 216 0.06 9.51 15.70
CA THR A 216 -1.01 9.71 16.68
C THR A 216 -2.22 10.42 16.05
N ASP A 217 -3.41 10.02 16.50
CA ASP A 217 -4.66 10.70 16.16
C ASP A 217 -4.99 11.84 17.11
N GLU A 218 -4.18 12.08 18.14
CA GLU A 218 -4.40 13.18 19.06
C GLU A 218 -4.10 14.52 18.38
N LYS A 219 -4.96 15.52 18.62
CA LYS A 219 -4.73 16.89 18.16
C LYS A 219 -3.80 17.57 19.15
N LEU A 220 -2.51 17.25 19.07
CA LEU A 220 -1.49 17.85 19.92
C LEU A 220 -0.94 19.08 19.22
N SER A 221 -1.12 20.25 19.84
CA SER A 221 -0.37 21.45 19.44
C SER A 221 1.08 21.31 19.88
N ILE A 222 1.98 22.06 19.24
CA ILE A 222 3.39 22.09 19.64
C ILE A 222 3.52 22.58 21.10
N GLU A 223 2.64 23.48 21.50
CA GLU A 223 2.57 23.99 22.87
C GLU A 223 2.13 22.92 23.89
N ASP A 224 1.21 22.01 23.52
CA ASP A 224 0.79 20.91 24.39
C ASP A 224 1.94 19.92 24.66
N LEU A 225 2.78 19.67 23.66
CA LEU A 225 3.94 18.78 23.77
C LEU A 225 4.99 19.34 24.73
N VAL A 226 5.18 20.65 24.72
CA VAL A 226 6.16 21.33 25.59
C VAL A 226 5.59 21.58 26.99
N GLY A 227 4.26 21.77 27.09
CA GLY A 227 3.54 22.23 28.26
C GLY A 227 3.11 21.16 29.28
N THR A 228 3.23 19.87 28.95
CA THR A 228 2.90 18.77 29.89
C THR A 228 3.91 18.61 31.03
N ARG A 229 4.98 19.40 31.05
CA ARG A 229 5.81 19.56 32.25
C ARG A 229 4.95 20.17 33.34
N SER A 230 4.56 19.33 34.31
CA SER A 230 3.88 19.75 35.54
C SER A 230 4.49 21.06 36.02
N CYS A 231 3.74 22.14 35.86
CA CYS A 231 4.21 23.47 36.13
C CYS A 231 4.40 23.55 37.65
N ARG A 232 5.60 23.21 38.14
CA ARG A 232 5.98 23.32 39.54
C ARG A 232 5.78 24.79 39.91
N LYS A 233 4.65 25.10 40.57
CA LYS A 233 4.18 26.40 41.08
C LYS A 233 5.13 27.55 40.73
N ARG A 234 5.05 28.05 39.50
CA ARG A 234 5.90 29.15 39.02
C ARG A 234 5.53 30.40 39.83
N ARG A 235 6.52 30.99 40.50
CA ARG A 235 6.38 32.24 41.25
C ARG A 235 5.88 33.34 40.29
N LYS A 236 4.81 34.00 40.69
CA LYS A 236 4.14 35.11 39.99
C LYS A 236 5.12 36.29 39.89
N GLY A 237 5.69 36.59 38.71
CA GLY A 237 6.47 37.82 38.56
C GLY A 237 7.43 38.02 37.38
N LEU A 238 7.61 37.09 36.44
CA LEU A 238 8.52 37.34 35.31
C LEU A 238 7.92 36.85 33.98
N GLU A 239 7.55 37.79 33.11
CA GLU A 239 7.16 37.53 31.73
C GLU A 239 8.40 37.12 30.92
N SER A 240 8.78 35.85 31.00
CA SER A 240 9.73 35.29 30.05
C SER A 240 9.02 35.11 28.71
N SER A 241 9.45 35.80 27.66
CA SER A 241 9.06 35.47 26.28
C SER A 241 9.37 33.99 26.05
N ILE A 242 8.35 33.18 25.85
CA ILE A 242 8.50 31.76 25.55
C ILE A 242 9.03 31.71 24.11
N SER A 243 10.30 31.33 23.95
CA SER A 243 10.90 31.06 22.63
C SER A 243 10.10 29.98 21.91
N ASP A 244 9.97 30.09 20.58
CA ASP A 244 9.25 29.07 19.80
C ASP A 244 9.98 27.72 19.99
N PRO A 245 9.31 26.66 20.45
CA PRO A 245 9.95 25.35 20.64
C PRO A 245 10.60 24.79 19.38
N LEU A 246 10.21 25.27 18.19
CA LEU A 246 10.84 24.86 16.93
C LEU A 246 12.23 25.51 16.70
N GLU A 247 12.57 26.60 17.39
CA GLU A 247 13.87 27.29 17.25
C GLU A 247 15.05 26.44 17.76
N GLN A 248 14.78 25.38 18.54
CA GLN A 248 15.81 24.46 19.03
C GLN A 248 16.27 23.44 17.97
N PHE A 249 15.57 23.32 16.84
CA PHE A 249 15.87 22.35 15.80
C PHE A 249 16.63 22.99 14.63
N PRO A 250 17.45 22.22 13.89
CA PRO A 250 18.06 22.68 12.66
C PRO A 250 17.02 23.24 11.68
N GLU A 251 17.30 24.40 11.09
CA GLU A 251 16.37 25.10 10.20
C GLU A 251 15.95 24.22 9.00
N GLU A 252 16.87 23.39 8.50
CA GLU A 252 16.62 22.48 7.39
C GLU A 252 15.64 21.36 7.75
N LEU A 253 15.79 20.75 8.93
CA LEU A 253 14.87 19.73 9.45
C LEU A 253 13.46 20.32 9.61
N VAL A 254 13.37 21.53 10.17
CA VAL A 254 12.10 22.24 10.32
C VAL A 254 11.49 22.53 8.96
N LYS A 255 12.26 23.05 7.99
CA LYS A 255 11.79 23.29 6.63
C LYS A 255 11.31 22.02 5.95
N ALA A 256 12.00 20.90 6.13
CA ALA A 256 11.58 19.59 5.62
C ALA A 256 10.24 19.17 6.24
N ALA A 257 10.12 19.23 7.57
CA ALA A 257 8.88 18.87 8.28
C ALA A 257 7.66 19.73 7.90
N GLN A 258 7.90 20.98 7.47
CA GLN A 258 6.86 21.91 7.02
C GLN A 258 6.34 21.66 5.60
N GLN A 259 6.98 20.78 4.82
CA GLN A 259 6.52 20.48 3.46
C GLN A 259 5.26 19.62 3.46
N GLN A 260 4.62 19.51 2.30
CA GLN A 260 3.57 18.51 2.06
C GLN A 260 4.16 17.11 2.16
N ILE A 261 3.33 16.15 2.55
CA ILE A 261 3.81 14.81 2.92
C ILE A 261 4.42 14.11 1.70
N VAL A 262 5.74 13.97 1.76
CA VAL A 262 6.52 12.95 1.07
C VAL A 262 7.23 12.11 2.13
N LYS A 263 7.82 10.97 1.76
CA LYS A 263 8.44 10.05 2.74
C LYS A 263 9.43 10.75 3.68
N ALA A 264 10.33 11.55 3.12
CA ALA A 264 11.35 12.26 3.89
C ALA A 264 10.74 13.26 4.90
N VAL A 265 9.58 13.83 4.59
CA VAL A 265 8.86 14.77 5.47
C VAL A 265 8.29 14.06 6.70
N VAL A 266 7.85 12.80 6.54
CA VAL A 266 7.31 12.00 7.64
C VAL A 266 8.41 11.67 8.63
N ALA A 267 9.58 11.27 8.15
CA ALA A 267 10.77 11.04 8.98
C ALA A 267 11.18 12.32 9.74
N ALA A 268 11.21 13.47 9.06
CA ALA A 268 11.51 14.76 9.68
C ALA A 268 10.52 15.11 10.81
N ARG A 269 9.21 14.97 10.57
CA ARG A 269 8.17 15.20 11.58
C ARG A 269 8.29 14.25 12.77
N GLN A 270 8.57 12.97 12.52
CA GLN A 270 8.75 11.97 13.58
C GLN A 270 9.94 12.29 14.49
N LEU A 271 11.06 12.76 13.94
CA LEU A 271 12.22 13.16 14.73
C LEU A 271 11.93 14.38 15.61
N ILE A 272 11.30 15.42 15.04
CA ILE A 272 10.86 16.60 15.80
C ILE A 272 9.90 16.17 16.93
N TYR A 273 8.94 15.29 16.62
CA TYR A 273 7.97 14.81 17.61
C TYR A 273 8.64 14.13 18.80
N ARG A 274 9.47 13.12 18.53
CA ARG A 274 10.10 12.30 19.56
C ARG A 274 10.99 13.16 20.44
N SER A 275 11.73 14.08 19.83
CA SER A 275 12.57 15.04 20.57
C SER A 275 11.74 15.94 21.49
N LEU A 276 10.59 16.47 21.01
CA LEU A 276 9.69 17.29 21.81
C LEU A 276 9.00 16.50 22.94
N LEU A 277 8.58 15.27 22.66
CA LEU A 277 7.81 14.44 23.60
C LEU A 277 8.70 13.83 24.69
N ASP A 278 9.90 13.39 24.32
CA ASP A 278 10.84 12.75 25.25
C ASP A 278 11.75 13.76 25.97
N ASP A 279 11.66 15.06 25.63
CA ASP A 279 12.63 16.09 26.05
C ASP A 279 14.08 15.69 25.75
N SER A 280 14.28 15.01 24.62
CA SER A 280 15.58 14.51 24.20
C SER A 280 16.20 15.44 23.16
N SER A 281 17.53 15.55 23.18
CA SER A 281 18.26 16.22 22.11
C SER A 281 18.09 15.45 20.81
N LEU A 282 17.98 16.17 19.69
CA LEU A 282 17.97 15.58 18.36
C LEU A 282 19.20 14.65 18.18
N PRO A 283 19.03 13.42 17.64
CA PRO A 283 20.15 12.54 17.36
C PRO A 283 21.19 13.22 16.46
N THR A 284 22.48 12.97 16.70
CA THR A 284 23.57 13.56 15.90
C THR A 284 23.59 13.06 14.46
N ASP A 285 23.00 11.90 14.20
CA ASP A 285 22.88 11.21 12.90
C ASP A 285 21.51 11.47 12.22
N TRP A 286 20.86 12.60 12.51
CA TRP A 286 19.53 12.87 11.96
C TRP A 286 19.53 13.08 10.44
N GLU A 287 20.63 13.59 9.88
CA GLU A 287 20.81 13.81 8.44
C GLU A 287 20.79 12.49 7.65
N ASP A 288 21.35 11.41 8.23
CA ASP A 288 21.29 10.07 7.64
C ASP A 288 19.86 9.48 7.63
N LYS A 289 18.98 10.01 8.48
CA LYS A 289 17.59 9.56 8.64
C LYS A 289 16.60 10.38 7.82
N VAL A 290 16.98 11.57 7.37
CA VAL A 290 16.11 12.50 6.65
C VAL A 290 16.81 12.97 5.39
N ASP A 291 16.32 12.51 4.25
CA ASP A 291 16.71 13.04 2.95
C ASP A 291 16.11 14.44 2.76
N VAL A 292 16.82 15.46 3.24
CA VAL A 292 16.40 16.87 3.21
C VAL A 292 16.22 17.36 1.77
N GLU A 293 17.06 16.91 0.85
CA GLU A 293 17.00 17.29 -0.57
C GLU A 293 15.72 16.76 -1.22
N ALA A 294 15.37 15.50 -0.96
CA ALA A 294 14.11 14.94 -1.42
C ALA A 294 12.89 15.57 -0.73
N ALA A 295 13.03 15.97 0.54
CA ALA A 295 11.95 16.59 1.30
C ALA A 295 11.62 18.01 0.82
N ILE A 296 12.63 18.81 0.48
CA ILE A 296 12.49 20.24 0.15
C ILE A 296 12.57 20.42 -1.37
N PRO A 297 11.44 20.38 -2.10
CA PRO A 297 11.47 20.53 -3.54
C PRO A 297 12.04 21.90 -3.95
N PRO A 298 12.78 21.99 -5.07
CA PRO A 298 13.29 23.26 -5.58
C PRO A 298 12.13 24.24 -5.77
N LYS A 299 12.31 25.53 -5.42
CA LYS A 299 11.27 26.58 -5.36
C LYS A 299 10.23 26.46 -6.49
N ARG A 300 9.14 25.74 -6.24
CA ARG A 300 7.97 25.68 -7.15
C ARG A 300 7.00 26.82 -6.80
N LYS A 301 6.15 27.18 -7.77
CA LYS A 301 5.00 28.06 -7.53
C LYS A 301 4.24 27.54 -6.31
N SER A 302 3.80 28.44 -5.43
CA SER A 302 3.21 28.13 -4.12
C SER A 302 2.31 26.91 -4.17
N SER A 303 2.67 25.85 -3.42
CA SER A 303 1.86 24.65 -3.32
C SER A 303 0.47 24.99 -2.77
N LEU A 304 -0.55 24.42 -3.40
CA LEU A 304 -1.93 24.53 -2.94
C LEU A 304 -2.07 23.74 -1.65
N VAL A 305 -2.64 24.36 -0.62
CA VAL A 305 -2.93 23.69 0.66
C VAL A 305 -4.33 23.12 0.61
N PHE A 306 -4.46 21.88 1.04
CA PHE A 306 -5.72 21.17 1.10
C PHE A 306 -6.08 20.81 2.53
N VAL A 307 -7.35 20.48 2.73
CA VAL A 307 -7.87 19.99 4.01
C VAL A 307 -8.45 18.61 3.77
N CYS A 308 -8.03 17.65 4.60
CA CYS A 308 -8.58 16.30 4.60
C CYS A 308 -10.10 16.35 4.85
N PRO A 309 -10.94 15.80 3.96
CA PRO A 309 -12.40 15.84 4.14
C PRO A 309 -12.86 15.02 5.35
N GLN A 310 -12.08 14.02 5.77
CA GLN A 310 -12.43 13.12 6.87
C GLN A 310 -12.03 13.67 8.25
N CYS A 311 -10.77 14.06 8.42
CA CYS A 311 -10.25 14.48 9.73
C CYS A 311 -9.98 15.98 9.88
N GLN A 312 -10.15 16.75 8.81
CA GLN A 312 -9.92 18.21 8.74
C GLN A 312 -8.46 18.64 8.99
N SER A 313 -7.49 17.71 8.98
CA SER A 313 -6.05 18.03 8.99
C SER A 313 -5.61 18.64 7.65
N LEU A 314 -4.52 19.42 7.66
CA LEU A 314 -3.94 19.94 6.43
C LEU A 314 -3.22 18.83 5.65
N ILE A 315 -3.34 18.87 4.32
CA ILE A 315 -2.61 18.03 3.37
C ILE A 315 -1.88 18.93 2.35
#